data_AF-A0A5P2XBD9-F1
#
_entry.id   AF-A0A5P2XBD9-F1
#
_cell.length_a   1.000
_cell.length_b   1.000
_cell.length_c   1.000
_cell.angle_alpha   90.00
_cell.angle_beta   90.00
_cell.angle_gamma   90.00
#
_symmetry.space_group_name_H-M   'P 1'
#
loop_
_entity.id
_entity.type
_entity.pdbx_description
1 polymer ?
#
loop_
_entity_poly.entity_id
_entity_poly.type
_entity_poly.pdbx_seq_one_letter_code
_entity_poly.pdbx_strand_id
1 'polypeptide(L)'
;MRFDATVHPGAANRDLRGVADLDLDRIPGPEGAVRVLVSADDCRRLLESGYEVRLRALVPVRPLDSELVEGDDAVRAWLAERLQGGA
;
A
#
# COMPACT_ATOMS: atom_id res chain seq x y z
N MET A 1 -9.00 7.99 -7.48
CA MET A 1 -9.17 6.59 -7.94
C MET A 1 -7.81 5.92 -7.89
N ARG A 2 -7.70 4.69 -7.40
CA ARG A 2 -6.42 3.95 -7.35
C ARG A 2 -6.58 2.57 -7.93
N PHE A 3 -5.47 1.93 -8.28
CA PHE A 3 -5.43 0.58 -8.82
C PHE A 3 -4.54 -0.28 -7.95
N ASP A 4 -4.99 -1.50 -7.66
CA ASP A 4 -4.11 -2.57 -7.19
C ASP A 4 -3.29 -3.05 -8.40
N ALA A 5 -1.97 -2.99 -8.27
CA ALA A 5 -1.06 -3.37 -9.32
C ALA A 5 0.12 -4.17 -8.78
N THR A 6 0.76 -4.90 -9.69
CA THR A 6 2.10 -5.45 -9.45
C THR A 6 3.12 -4.83 -10.37
N VAL A 7 4.26 -4.50 -9.79
CA VAL A 7 5.44 -3.99 -10.48
C VAL A 7 6.41 -5.14 -10.72
N HIS A 8 6.88 -5.25 -11.95
CA HIS A 8 7.86 -6.23 -12.40
C HIS A 8 9.06 -5.50 -13.01
N PRO A 9 10.25 -6.14 -13.05
CA PRO A 9 11.33 -5.65 -13.90
C PRO A 9 10.82 -5.52 -15.34
N GLY A 10 10.98 -4.33 -15.94
CA GLY A 10 10.65 -4.15 -17.35
C GLY A 10 11.73 -4.75 -18.25
N ALA A 11 11.71 -4.42 -19.54
CA ALA A 11 12.66 -4.94 -20.53
C ALA A 11 14.14 -4.69 -20.16
N ALA A 12 14.43 -3.63 -19.42
CA ALA A 12 15.77 -3.32 -18.92
C ALA A 12 16.20 -4.16 -17.70
N ASN A 13 15.37 -5.11 -17.25
CA ASN A 13 15.56 -5.97 -16.08
C ASN A 13 15.98 -5.20 -14.81
N ARG A 14 15.31 -4.06 -14.57
CA ARG A 14 15.61 -3.17 -13.46
C ARG A 14 15.24 -3.81 -12.12
N ASP A 15 16.10 -3.63 -11.13
CA ASP A 15 15.85 -4.08 -9.76
C ASP A 15 14.61 -3.39 -9.15
N LEU A 16 13.77 -4.20 -8.50
CA LEU A 16 12.55 -3.76 -7.83
C LEU A 16 12.82 -2.98 -6.53
N ARG A 17 14.04 -3.01 -5.97
CA ARG A 17 14.41 -2.19 -4.80
C ARG A 17 14.17 -0.70 -5.04
N GLY A 18 14.41 -0.21 -6.25
CA GLY A 18 14.17 1.19 -6.64
C GLY A 18 12.69 1.60 -6.64
N VAL A 19 11.75 0.67 -6.53
CA VAL A 19 10.32 0.99 -6.35
C VAL A 19 10.07 1.62 -4.98
N ALA A 20 10.92 1.36 -3.98
CA ALA A 20 10.82 1.99 -2.66
C ALA A 20 10.99 3.52 -2.71
N ASP A 21 11.80 4.01 -3.63
CA ASP A 21 12.13 5.43 -3.76
C ASP A 21 10.99 6.26 -4.38
N LEU A 22 9.95 5.59 -4.90
CA LEU A 22 8.83 6.24 -5.59
C LEU A 22 7.68 6.67 -4.66
N ASP A 23 7.81 6.39 -3.35
CA ASP A 23 6.83 6.71 -2.31
C ASP A 23 5.43 6.13 -2.58
N LEU A 24 5.40 4.86 -3.01
CA LEU A 24 4.17 4.14 -3.35
C LEU A 24 3.67 3.31 -2.16
N ASP A 25 2.35 3.31 -1.96
CA ASP A 25 1.69 2.50 -0.95
C ASP A 25 1.83 1.01 -1.28
N ARG A 26 2.67 0.31 -0.51
CA ARG A 26 2.89 -1.14 -0.64
C ARG A 26 1.80 -1.92 0.08
N ILE A 27 1.38 -3.01 -0.53
CA ILE A 27 0.46 -3.97 0.08
C ILE A 27 1.09 -5.37 0.08
N PRO A 28 0.75 -6.23 1.05
CA PRO A 28 1.21 -7.61 1.07
C PRO A 28 0.92 -8.30 -0.27
N GLY A 29 1.96 -8.91 -0.85
CA GLY A 29 1.93 -9.48 -2.18
C GLY A 29 2.67 -10.81 -2.26
N PRO A 30 2.44 -11.56 -3.35
CA PRO A 30 3.16 -12.80 -3.60
C PRO A 30 4.66 -12.55 -3.78
N GLU A 31 5.46 -13.57 -3.45
CA GLU A 31 6.93 -13.51 -3.54
C GLU A 31 7.40 -13.18 -4.97
N GLY A 32 8.43 -12.33 -5.09
CA GLY A 32 9.03 -11.97 -6.38
C GLY A 32 8.35 -10.81 -7.13
N ALA A 33 7.28 -10.20 -6.60
CA ALA A 33 6.68 -8.99 -7.17
C ALA A 33 6.40 -7.94 -6.10
N VAL A 34 6.50 -6.65 -6.45
CA VAL A 34 6.09 -5.57 -5.55
C VAL A 34 4.64 -5.22 -5.85
N ARG A 35 3.76 -5.48 -4.90
CA ARG A 35 2.34 -5.13 -4.99
C ARG A 35 2.10 -3.75 -4.38
N VAL A 36 1.43 -2.88 -5.13
CA VAL A 36 1.26 -1.47 -4.81
C VAL A 36 -0.14 -0.98 -5.14
N LEU A 37 -0.58 0.07 -4.44
CA LEU A 37 -1.68 0.91 -4.88
C LEU A 37 -1.13 2.11 -5.65
N VAL A 38 -1.61 2.28 -6.88
CA VAL A 38 -1.10 3.32 -7.80
C VAL A 38 -2.22 4.17 -8.36
N SER A 39 -1.93 5.45 -8.58
CA SER A 39 -2.72 6.33 -9.45
C SER A 39 -2.26 6.20 -10.91
N ALA A 40 -2.94 6.88 -11.84
CA ALA A 40 -2.50 6.95 -13.23
C ALA A 40 -1.12 7.64 -13.37
N ASP A 41 -0.84 8.67 -12.56
CA ASP A 41 0.44 9.37 -12.57
C ASP A 41 1.57 8.49 -12.03
N ASP A 42 1.29 7.67 -11.03
CA ASP A 42 2.27 6.69 -10.51
C ASP A 42 2.61 5.64 -11.57
N CYS A 43 1.61 5.15 -12.31
CA CYS A 43 1.85 4.26 -13.45
C CYS A 43 2.78 4.91 -14.48
N ARG A 44 2.55 6.19 -14.83
CA ARG A 44 3.43 6.92 -15.75
C ARG A 44 4.87 6.98 -15.23
N ARG A 45 5.07 7.36 -13.96
CA ARG A 45 6.40 7.43 -13.33
C ARG A 45 7.11 6.07 -13.31
N LEU A 46 6.38 4.98 -13.03
CA LEU A 46 6.91 3.62 -13.05
C LEU A 46 7.36 3.20 -14.46
N LEU A 47 6.53 3.48 -15.46
CA LEU A 47 6.85 3.19 -16.87
C LEU A 47 8.06 4.00 -17.36
N GLU A 48 8.12 5.30 -17.03
CA GLU A 48 9.28 6.16 -17.33
C GLU A 48 10.57 5.69 -16.64
N SER A 49 10.44 5.08 -15.47
CA SER A 49 11.57 4.47 -14.73
C SER A 49 12.02 3.12 -15.30
N GLY A 50 11.29 2.59 -16.30
CA GLY A 50 11.60 1.34 -17.00
C GLY A 50 11.01 0.09 -16.35
N TYR A 51 10.00 0.23 -15.48
CA TYR A 51 9.28 -0.90 -14.89
C TYR A 51 8.09 -1.33 -15.74
N GLU A 52 7.67 -2.58 -15.58
CA GLU A 52 6.39 -3.07 -16.09
C GLU A 52 5.34 -3.02 -14.98
N VAL A 53 4.16 -2.47 -15.29
CA VAL A 53 3.04 -2.37 -14.35
C VAL A 53 1.86 -3.20 -14.85
N ARG A 54 1.43 -4.18 -14.05
CA ARG A 54 0.24 -4.98 -14.32
C ARG A 54 -0.89 -4.58 -13.38
N LEU A 55 -1.91 -3.92 -13.90
CA LEU A 55 -3.12 -3.55 -13.16
C LEU A 55 -3.97 -4.80 -12.93
N ARG A 56 -4.45 -4.99 -11.69
CA ARG A 56 -5.27 -6.15 -11.28
C ARG A 56 -6.70 -5.76 -11.04
N ALA A 57 -6.91 -4.71 -10.26
CA ALA A 57 -8.22 -4.29 -9.85
C ALA A 57 -8.26 -2.77 -9.68
N LEU A 58 -9.45 -2.23 -9.94
CA LEU A 58 -9.79 -0.89 -9.54
C LEU A 58 -10.09 -0.86 -8.03
N VAL A 59 -9.45 0.04 -7.30
CA VAL A 59 -9.68 0.26 -5.87
C VAL A 59 -10.33 1.63 -5.67
N PRO A 60 -11.63 1.67 -5.29
CA PRO A 60 -12.29 2.91 -4.98
C PRO A 60 -11.67 3.52 -3.71
N VAL A 61 -11.17 4.74 -3.82
CA VAL A 61 -10.71 5.52 -2.67
C VAL A 61 -11.93 6.25 -2.11
N ARG A 62 -12.35 5.88 -0.91
CA ARG A 62 -13.44 6.53 -0.17
C ARG A 62 -12.91 6.95 1.21
N PRO A 63 -13.53 7.95 1.85
CA PRO A 63 -13.26 8.23 3.25
C PRO A 63 -13.39 6.96 4.09
N LEU A 64 -12.58 6.85 5.14
CA LEU A 64 -12.74 5.79 6.14
C LEU A 64 -14.15 5.88 6.72
N ASP A 65 -14.79 4.74 6.89
CA ASP A 65 -16.08 4.67 7.58
C ASP A 65 -15.88 5.13 9.03
N SER A 66 -16.61 6.17 9.43
CA SER A 66 -16.49 6.75 10.77
C SER A 66 -16.88 5.78 11.87
N GLU A 67 -17.72 4.78 11.57
CA GLU A 67 -18.08 3.74 12.55
C GLU A 67 -16.92 2.79 12.87
N LEU A 68 -15.89 2.74 12.02
CA LEU A 68 -14.65 1.99 12.26
C LEU A 68 -13.61 2.80 13.06
N VAL A 69 -13.90 4.06 13.36
CA VAL A 69 -13.01 4.94 14.13
C VAL A 69 -13.39 4.87 15.60
N GLU A 70 -12.56 4.19 16.39
CA GLU A 70 -12.74 4.13 17.84
C GLU A 70 -12.56 5.51 18.47
N GLY A 71 -13.44 5.84 19.41
CA GLY A 71 -13.36 7.08 20.17
C GLY A 71 -12.26 7.03 21.24
N ASP A 72 -11.74 8.21 21.60
CA ASP A 72 -10.66 8.36 22.58
C ASP A 72 -10.89 7.60 23.89
N ASP A 73 -12.12 7.60 24.41
CA ASP A 73 -12.46 6.92 25.67
C ASP A 73 -12.39 5.39 25.52
N ALA A 74 -12.84 4.85 24.39
CA ALA A 74 -12.76 3.41 24.09
C ALA A 74 -11.30 2.97 23.95
N VAL A 75 -10.48 3.78 23.27
CA VAL A 75 -9.04 3.53 23.12
C VAL A 75 -8.32 3.58 24.48
N ARG A 76 -8.66 4.56 25.34
CA ARG A 76 -8.09 4.66 26.69
C ARG A 76 -8.42 3.44 27.55
N ALA A 77 -9.67 2.97 27.51
CA ALA A 77 -10.08 1.77 28.24
C ALA A 77 -9.32 0.53 27.76
N TRP A 78 -9.23 0.33 26.44
CA TRP A 78 -8.48 -0.77 25.82
C TRP A 78 -6.99 -0.75 26.19
N LEU A 79 -6.37 0.43 26.22
CA LEU A 79 -4.97 0.59 26.62
C LEU A 79 -4.77 0.25 28.10
N ALA A 80 -5.68 0.69 28.97
CA ALA A 80 -5.60 0.41 30.41
C ALA A 80 -5.69 -1.10 30.69
N GLU A 81 -6.57 -1.81 30.01
CA GLU A 81 -6.71 -3.27 30.13
C GLU A 81 -5.42 -4.01 29.72
N ARG A 82 -4.79 -3.59 28.61
CA ARG A 82 -3.54 -4.22 28.12
C ARG A 82 -2.33 -3.93 29.00
N LEU A 83 -2.24 -2.76 29.59
CA LEU A 83 -1.09 -2.37 30.43
C LEU A 83 -1.18 -2.93 31.85
N GLN A 84 -2.38 -3.27 32.34
CA GLN A 84 -2.56 -3.89 33.66
C GLN A 84 -2.31 -5.41 33.69
N GLY A 85 -2.17 -6.05 32.53
CA GLY A 85 -1.82 -7.49 32.43
C GLY A 85 -0.32 -7.81 32.46
N GLY A 86 0.54 -6.81 32.70
CA GLY A 86 2.00 -6.98 32.81
C GLY A 86 2.48 -6.77 34.25
N ALA A 87 2.14 -7.70 35.15
CA ALA A 87 2.70 -7.80 36.49
C ALA A 87 2.97 -9.27 36.84
#